data_AF-A0A497RRN1-F1
#
_entry.id   AF-A0A497RRN1-F1
#
_cell.length_a   1.000
_cell.length_b   1.000
_cell.length_c   1.000
_cell.angle_alpha   90.00
_cell.angle_beta   90.00
_cell.angle_gamma   90.00
#
_symmetry.space_group_name_H-M   'P 1'
#
loop_
_entity.id
_entity.type
_entity.pdbx_description
1 polymer ?
#
loop_
_entity_poly.entity_id
_entity_poly.type
_entity_poly.pdbx_seq_one_letter_code
_entity_poly.pdbx_strand_id
1 'polypeptide(L)'
;MCQCYGKKFELPEWEEWGNLFVKGLMAIVIGFIYMLPALIVLIVMGFTVITTALSAVQGGVATGQPADISGMLAGMMSIGVIIALVLMLIAAYLLPLALISFVSNDSFGAAFRLGKIFRKAFKVNYIVVWIVMVIYSLVVNLIALFVPYVGSAAGLFITGVTAMTAFGELYPEL
;
A
#
# COMPACT_ATOMS: atom_id res chain seq x y z
N MET A 1 -14.93 -33.60 15.10
CA MET A 1 -13.72 -33.97 14.32
C MET A 1 -12.99 -32.68 13.98
N CYS A 2 -12.04 -32.26 14.82
CA CYS A 2 -11.15 -31.14 14.50
C CYS A 2 -9.97 -31.72 13.70
N GLN A 3 -9.89 -31.41 12.41
CA GLN A 3 -8.67 -31.65 11.66
C GLN A 3 -7.63 -30.62 12.14
N CYS A 4 -6.73 -31.06 13.01
CA CYS A 4 -5.48 -30.34 13.24
C CYS A 4 -4.72 -30.33 11.91
N TYR A 5 -4.78 -29.21 11.21
CA TYR A 5 -4.02 -28.95 9.99
C TYR A 5 -2.54 -28.97 10.38
N GLY A 6 -1.89 -30.12 10.24
CA GLY A 6 -0.45 -30.27 10.43
C GLY A 6 0.27 -29.52 9.33
N LYS A 7 0.37 -28.18 9.48
CA LYS A 7 1.18 -27.34 8.61
C LYS A 7 2.62 -27.83 8.73
N LYS A 8 3.10 -28.46 7.67
CA LYS A 8 4.53 -28.71 7.52
C LYS A 8 5.19 -27.34 7.36
N PHE A 9 5.93 -26.89 8.36
CA PHE A 9 6.74 -25.67 8.31
C PHE A 9 8.03 -25.89 7.50
N GLU A 10 7.93 -26.66 6.42
CA GLU A 10 9.01 -26.87 5.48
C GLU A 10 8.85 -25.78 4.42
N LEU A 11 9.83 -24.86 4.35
CA LEU A 11 9.86 -23.91 3.23
C LEU A 11 10.03 -24.73 1.94
N PRO A 12 9.20 -24.49 0.91
CA PRO A 12 9.43 -25.10 -0.39
C PRO A 12 10.82 -24.71 -0.89
N GLU A 13 11.46 -25.62 -1.62
CA GLU A 13 12.74 -25.32 -2.25
C GLU A 13 12.56 -24.15 -3.22
N TRP A 14 13.50 -23.20 -3.16
CA TRP A 14 13.51 -22.03 -4.03
C TRP A 14 14.02 -22.46 -5.41
N GLU A 15 13.17 -23.15 -6.15
CA GLU A 15 13.40 -23.52 -7.53
C GLU A 15 12.93 -22.41 -8.48
N GLU A 16 13.38 -22.43 -9.74
CA GLU A 16 12.95 -21.49 -10.77
C GLU A 16 13.15 -19.99 -10.43
N TRP A 17 14.33 -19.61 -9.92
CA TRP A 17 14.68 -18.22 -9.58
C TRP A 17 14.30 -17.18 -10.65
N GLY A 18 14.42 -17.53 -11.94
CA GLY A 18 14.00 -16.66 -13.04
C GLY A 18 12.49 -16.37 -13.02
N ASN A 19 11.67 -17.39 -12.77
CA ASN A 19 10.22 -17.25 -12.64
C ASN A 19 9.85 -16.43 -11.40
N LEU A 20 10.50 -16.69 -10.26
CA LEU A 20 10.31 -15.91 -9.03
C LEU A 20 10.65 -14.42 -9.22
N PHE A 21 11.74 -14.11 -9.93
CA PHE A 21 12.11 -12.74 -10.25
C PHE A 21 11.07 -12.06 -11.14
N VAL A 22 10.58 -12.73 -12.19
CA VAL A 22 9.53 -12.21 -13.08
C VAL A 22 8.23 -11.97 -12.31
N LYS A 23 7.83 -12.89 -11.42
CA LYS A 23 6.65 -12.73 -10.55
C LYS A 23 6.80 -11.52 -9.62
N GLY A 24 7.98 -11.33 -9.04
CA GLY A 24 8.30 -10.14 -8.24
C GLY A 24 8.19 -8.85 -9.06
N LEU A 25 8.75 -8.83 -10.27
CA LEU A 25 8.67 -7.68 -11.18
C LEU A 25 7.21 -7.38 -11.56
N MET A 26 6.41 -8.41 -11.90
CA MET A 26 4.99 -8.26 -12.18
C MET A 26 4.21 -7.75 -10.97
N ALA A 27 4.54 -8.18 -9.75
CA ALA A 27 3.93 -7.68 -8.53
C ALA A 27 4.19 -6.17 -8.32
N ILE A 28 5.40 -5.70 -8.63
CA ILE A 28 5.73 -4.26 -8.63
C ILE A 28 4.87 -3.51 -9.65
N VAL A 29 4.75 -4.03 -10.87
CA VAL A 29 3.92 -3.42 -11.92
C VAL A 29 2.44 -3.37 -11.51
N ILE A 30 1.90 -4.45 -10.94
CA ILE A 30 0.52 -4.48 -10.41
C ILE A 30 0.36 -3.41 -9.33
N GLY A 31 1.29 -3.34 -8.37
CA GLY A 31 1.26 -2.34 -7.32
C GLY A 31 1.28 -0.92 -7.88
N PHE A 32 2.11 -0.67 -8.89
CA PHE A 32 2.15 0.63 -9.56
C PHE A 32 0.82 0.97 -10.23
N ILE A 33 0.20 0.03 -10.95
CA ILE A 33 -1.10 0.25 -11.61
C ILE A 33 -2.20 0.54 -10.59
N TYR A 34 -2.23 -0.14 -9.44
CA TYR A 34 -3.18 0.12 -8.37
C TYR A 34 -2.97 1.49 -7.71
N MET A 35 -1.74 2.01 -7.70
CA MET A 35 -1.40 3.33 -7.17
C MET A 35 -1.63 4.47 -8.18
N LEU A 36 -1.75 4.18 -9.49
CA LEU A 36 -1.93 5.20 -10.54
C LEU A 36 -3.09 6.16 -10.26
N PRO A 37 -4.31 5.73 -9.86
CA PRO A 37 -5.40 6.65 -9.61
C PRO A 37 -5.07 7.68 -8.51
N ALA A 38 -4.44 7.22 -7.42
CA ALA A 38 -4.00 8.10 -6.35
C ALA A 38 -2.89 9.06 -6.83
N LEU A 39 -1.91 8.54 -7.59
CA LEU A 39 -0.82 9.34 -8.13
C LEU A 39 -1.31 10.42 -9.09
N ILE A 40 -2.27 10.12 -9.95
CA ILE A 40 -2.87 11.09 -10.87
C ILE A 40 -3.52 12.23 -10.08
N VAL A 41 -4.32 11.90 -9.06
CA VAL A 41 -4.95 12.92 -8.21
C VAL A 41 -3.89 13.75 -7.48
N LEU A 42 -2.84 13.11 -6.95
CA LEU A 42 -1.73 13.81 -6.30
C LEU A 42 -0.94 14.71 -7.25
N ILE A 43 -0.74 14.33 -8.51
CA ILE A 43 -0.04 15.17 -9.49
C ILE A 43 -0.92 16.38 -9.84
N VAL A 44 -2.20 16.17 -10.12
CA VAL A 44 -3.14 17.24 -10.47
C VAL A 44 -3.27 18.24 -9.32
N MET A 45 -3.40 17.76 -8.09
CA MET A 45 -3.54 18.60 -6.90
C MET A 45 -2.20 19.14 -6.41
N GLY A 46 -1.12 18.35 -6.49
CA GLY A 46 0.23 18.80 -6.15
C GLY A 46 0.67 19.95 -7.04
N PHE A 47 0.29 19.94 -8.32
CA PHE A 47 0.50 21.07 -9.21
C PHE A 47 -0.20 22.33 -8.71
N THR A 48 -1.44 22.24 -8.20
CA THR A 48 -2.14 23.42 -7.65
C THR A 48 -1.50 23.93 -6.36
N VAL A 49 -0.99 23.05 -5.49
CA VAL A 49 -0.24 23.44 -4.27
C VAL A 49 1.08 24.12 -4.63
N ILE A 50 1.78 23.62 -5.65
CA ILE A 50 3.06 24.20 -6.10
C ILE A 50 2.83 25.57 -6.73
N THR A 51 1.79 25.74 -7.56
CA THR A 51 1.50 27.04 -8.18
C THR A 51 1.03 28.07 -7.16
N THR A 52 0.19 27.70 -6.19
CA THR A 52 -0.23 28.62 -5.11
C THR A 52 0.94 28.99 -4.20
N ALA A 53 1.83 28.05 -3.88
CA ALA A 53 3.05 28.32 -3.13
C ALA A 53 3.99 29.27 -3.89
N LEU A 54 4.17 29.06 -5.20
CA LEU A 54 5.01 29.91 -6.04
C LEU A 54 4.43 31.34 -6.17
N SER A 55 3.11 31.47 -6.31
CA SER A 55 2.43 32.77 -6.31
C SER A 55 2.51 33.49 -4.96
N ALA A 56 2.46 32.77 -3.84
CA ALA A 56 2.63 33.33 -2.50
C ALA A 56 4.06 33.85 -2.27
N VAL A 57 5.08 33.13 -2.77
CA VAL A 57 6.47 33.58 -2.74
C VAL A 57 6.66 34.84 -3.60
N GLN A 58 6.12 34.87 -4.82
CA GLN A 58 6.22 36.04 -5.69
C GLN A 58 5.47 37.27 -5.12
N GLY A 59 4.28 37.06 -4.53
CA GLY A 59 3.51 38.11 -3.89
C GLY A 59 4.18 38.68 -2.63
N GLY A 60 4.81 37.83 -1.81
CA GLY A 60 5.60 38.25 -0.65
C GLY A 60 6.84 39.06 -1.02
N VAL A 61 7.55 38.63 -2.09
CA VAL A 61 8.70 39.37 -2.63
C VAL A 61 8.30 40.74 -3.20
N ALA A 62 7.13 40.84 -3.83
CA ALA A 62 6.64 42.12 -4.38
C ALA A 62 6.14 43.12 -3.32
N THR A 63 5.71 42.64 -2.15
CA THR A 63 5.10 43.47 -1.09
C THR A 63 6.00 43.67 0.14
N GLY A 64 7.17 43.02 0.19
CA GLY A 64 8.11 43.08 1.32
C GLY A 64 7.60 42.42 2.60
N GLN A 65 6.52 41.63 2.51
CA GLN A 65 5.95 40.89 3.64
C GLN A 65 6.46 39.44 3.65
N PRO A 66 6.56 38.79 4.83
CA PRO A 66 6.91 37.38 4.91
C PRO A 66 5.94 36.56 4.06
N ALA A 67 6.48 35.59 3.31
CA ALA A 67 5.69 34.75 2.42
C ALA A 67 4.50 34.14 3.16
N ASP A 68 3.29 34.34 2.64
CA ASP A 68 2.08 33.85 3.26
C ASP A 68 1.98 32.32 3.09
N ILE A 69 2.33 31.60 4.15
CA ILE A 69 2.34 30.13 4.20
C ILE A 69 0.90 29.57 4.26
N SER A 70 -0.12 30.43 4.45
CA SER A 70 -1.52 30.01 4.51
C SER A 70 -1.99 29.32 3.21
N GLY A 71 -1.51 29.76 2.05
CA GLY A 71 -1.79 29.12 0.75
C GLY A 71 -1.19 27.71 0.62
N MET A 72 -0.05 27.47 1.27
CA MET A 72 0.60 26.15 1.32
C MET A 72 -0.16 25.21 2.27
N LEU A 73 -0.54 25.69 3.45
CA LEU A 73 -1.34 24.93 4.42
C LEU A 73 -2.76 24.63 3.90
N ALA A 74 -3.38 25.60 3.20
CA ALA A 74 -4.67 25.40 2.52
C ALA A 74 -4.56 24.38 1.36
N GLY A 75 -3.43 24.37 0.65
CA GLY A 75 -3.14 23.37 -0.37
C GLY A 75 -2.98 21.95 0.19
N MET A 76 -2.30 21.82 1.35
CA MET A 76 -2.13 20.53 2.04
C MET A 76 -3.44 19.97 2.62
N MET A 77 -4.36 20.84 3.03
CA MET A 77 -5.70 20.49 3.54
C MET A 77 -6.78 20.51 2.44
N SER A 78 -6.40 20.56 1.17
CA SER A 78 -7.35 20.57 0.08
C SER A 78 -8.11 19.23 0.00
N ILE A 79 -9.38 19.31 -0.40
CA ILE A 79 -10.25 18.13 -0.61
C ILE A 79 -9.55 17.10 -1.53
N GLY A 80 -8.71 17.56 -2.45
CA GLY A 80 -7.93 16.71 -3.35
C GLY A 80 -6.92 15.79 -2.65
N VAL A 81 -6.22 16.28 -1.63
CA VAL A 81 -5.27 15.45 -0.85
C VAL A 81 -6.02 14.39 -0.05
N ILE A 82 -7.19 14.74 0.52
CA ILE A 82 -8.05 13.79 1.23
C ILE A 82 -8.53 12.70 0.28
N ILE A 83 -8.99 13.06 -0.93
CA ILE A 83 -9.41 12.09 -1.96
C ILE A 83 -8.24 11.17 -2.33
N ALA A 84 -7.05 11.72 -2.57
CA ALA A 84 -5.87 10.92 -2.89
C ALA A 84 -5.52 9.95 -1.75
N LEU A 85 -5.61 10.38 -0.49
CA LEU A 85 -5.36 9.55 0.67
C LEU A 85 -6.38 8.41 0.78
N VAL A 86 -7.66 8.67 0.53
CA VAL A 86 -8.70 7.64 0.47
C VAL A 86 -8.41 6.64 -0.64
N LEU A 87 -8.02 7.11 -1.84
CA LEU A 87 -7.67 6.23 -2.95
C LEU A 87 -6.44 5.36 -2.65
N MET A 88 -5.42 5.92 -2.00
CA MET A 88 -4.26 5.14 -1.53
C MET A 88 -4.66 4.08 -0.51
N LEU A 89 -5.56 4.42 0.41
CA LEU A 89 -6.03 3.46 1.41
C LEU A 89 -6.83 2.32 0.77
N ILE A 90 -7.70 2.64 -0.20
CA ILE A 90 -8.41 1.63 -0.98
C ILE A 90 -7.44 0.76 -1.77
N ALA A 91 -6.44 1.37 -2.42
CA ALA A 91 -5.41 0.63 -3.14
C ALA A 91 -4.65 -0.32 -2.20
N ALA A 92 -4.16 0.18 -1.06
CA ALA A 92 -3.46 -0.61 -0.04
C ALA A 92 -4.33 -1.75 0.53
N TYR A 93 -5.65 -1.53 0.62
CA TYR A 93 -6.60 -2.55 1.05
C TYR A 93 -6.82 -3.65 0.01
N LEU A 94 -6.82 -3.32 -1.29
CA LEU A 94 -7.10 -4.29 -2.36
C LEU A 94 -5.85 -5.02 -2.86
N LEU A 95 -4.67 -4.41 -2.70
CA LEU A 95 -3.41 -4.87 -3.26
C LEU A 95 -2.97 -6.27 -2.76
N PRO A 96 -3.09 -6.63 -1.46
CA PRO A 96 -2.76 -7.99 -1.00
C PRO A 96 -3.61 -9.06 -1.70
N LEU A 97 -4.92 -8.80 -1.85
CA LEU A 97 -5.82 -9.70 -2.57
C LEU A 97 -5.50 -9.79 -4.07
N ALA A 98 -5.16 -8.66 -4.68
CA ALA A 98 -4.80 -8.61 -6.10
C ALA A 98 -3.54 -9.44 -6.36
N LEU A 99 -2.52 -9.33 -5.49
CA LEU A 99 -1.29 -10.11 -5.58
C LEU A 99 -1.53 -11.60 -5.37
N ILE A 100 -2.33 -11.99 -4.38
CA ILE A 100 -2.64 -13.41 -4.15
C ILE A 100 -3.47 -13.98 -5.30
N SER A 101 -4.40 -13.21 -5.86
CA SER A 101 -5.16 -13.60 -7.05
C SER A 101 -4.26 -13.78 -8.26
N PHE A 102 -3.26 -12.90 -8.46
CA PHE A 102 -2.24 -13.03 -9.49
C PHE A 102 -1.44 -14.33 -9.36
N VAL A 103 -0.89 -14.59 -8.17
CA VAL A 103 -0.07 -15.78 -7.91
C VAL A 103 -0.91 -17.07 -8.00
N SER A 104 -2.15 -17.06 -7.50
CA SER A 104 -3.01 -18.25 -7.47
C SER A 104 -3.55 -18.64 -8.85
N ASN A 105 -3.73 -17.68 -9.76
CA ASN A 105 -4.25 -17.93 -11.10
C ASN A 105 -3.15 -17.86 -12.19
N ASP A 106 -1.89 -17.69 -11.79
CA ASP A 106 -0.69 -17.53 -12.63
C ASP A 106 -0.91 -16.60 -13.84
N SER A 107 -1.72 -15.55 -13.66
CA SER A 107 -2.15 -14.68 -14.74
C SER A 107 -2.25 -13.23 -14.28
N PHE A 108 -1.56 -12.35 -15.00
CA PHE A 108 -1.52 -10.90 -14.71
C PHE A 108 -2.92 -10.27 -14.68
N GLY A 109 -3.80 -10.68 -15.60
CA GLY A 109 -5.19 -10.22 -15.64
C GLY A 109 -6.03 -10.61 -14.41
N ALA A 110 -5.63 -11.64 -13.65
CA ALA A 110 -6.34 -12.03 -12.44
C ALA A 110 -6.21 -11.00 -11.31
N ALA A 111 -5.15 -10.19 -11.33
CA ALA A 111 -4.95 -9.08 -10.40
C ALA A 111 -6.00 -7.98 -10.56
N PHE A 112 -6.64 -7.86 -11.73
CA PHE A 112 -7.56 -6.77 -12.06
C PHE A 112 -9.02 -7.21 -12.14
N ARG A 113 -9.32 -8.43 -11.67
CA ARG A 113 -10.70 -8.93 -11.57
C ARG A 113 -11.41 -8.29 -10.37
N LEU A 114 -11.61 -6.97 -10.45
CA LEU A 114 -12.14 -6.14 -9.38
C LEU A 114 -13.43 -6.73 -8.79
N GLY A 115 -14.36 -7.23 -9.61
CA GLY A 115 -15.60 -7.85 -9.11
C GLY A 115 -15.38 -9.05 -8.17
N LYS A 116 -14.37 -9.90 -8.42
CA LYS A 116 -14.02 -11.00 -7.52
C LYS A 116 -13.27 -10.49 -6.29
N ILE A 117 -12.35 -9.54 -6.49
CA ILE A 117 -11.53 -8.95 -5.42
C ILE A 117 -12.42 -8.22 -4.41
N PHE A 118 -13.31 -7.33 -4.86
CA PHE A 118 -14.24 -6.62 -3.99
C PHE A 118 -15.11 -7.59 -3.18
N ARG A 119 -15.65 -8.65 -3.80
CA ARG A 119 -16.46 -9.64 -3.09
C ARG A 119 -15.70 -10.33 -1.96
N LYS A 120 -14.44 -10.71 -2.19
CA LYS A 120 -13.57 -11.29 -1.16
C LYS A 120 -13.14 -10.25 -0.12
N ALA A 121 -12.92 -9.01 -0.55
CA ALA A 121 -12.49 -7.91 0.31
C ALA A 121 -13.59 -7.47 1.30
N PHE A 122 -14.88 -7.68 1.01
CA PHE A 122 -15.97 -7.39 1.93
C PHE A 122 -16.26 -8.50 2.96
N LYS A 123 -15.52 -9.62 2.93
CA LYS A 123 -15.67 -10.65 3.96
C LYS A 123 -15.08 -10.19 5.30
N VAL A 124 -15.80 -10.45 6.39
CA VAL A 124 -15.42 -10.07 7.76
C VAL A 124 -14.03 -10.58 8.12
N ASN A 125 -13.70 -11.84 7.79
CA ASN A 125 -12.39 -12.42 8.12
C ASN A 125 -11.24 -11.62 7.48
N TYR A 126 -11.43 -11.09 6.27
CA TYR A 126 -10.42 -10.26 5.61
C TYR A 126 -10.25 -8.91 6.30
N ILE A 127 -11.35 -8.25 6.65
CA ILE A 127 -11.32 -6.98 7.39
C ILE A 127 -10.58 -7.16 8.72
N VAL A 128 -10.87 -8.23 9.45
CA VAL A 128 -10.22 -8.53 10.74
C VAL A 128 -8.72 -8.73 10.55
N VAL A 129 -8.28 -9.59 9.63
CA VAL A 129 -6.85 -9.82 9.39
C VAL A 129 -6.16 -8.53 8.92
N TRP A 130 -6.79 -7.76 8.04
CA TRP A 130 -6.22 -6.50 7.58
C TRP A 130 -6.02 -5.51 8.74
N ILE A 131 -7.00 -5.35 9.62
CA ILE A 131 -6.88 -4.49 10.83
C ILE A 131 -5.78 -5.01 11.75
N VAL A 132 -5.71 -6.32 11.99
CA VAL A 132 -4.65 -6.93 12.82
C VAL A 132 -3.27 -6.65 12.22
N MET A 133 -3.11 -6.77 10.90
CA MET A 133 -1.83 -6.49 10.24
C MET A 133 -1.47 -5.01 10.26
N VAL A 134 -2.45 -4.10 10.16
CA VAL A 134 -2.22 -2.67 10.35
C VAL A 134 -1.72 -2.39 11.77
N ILE A 135 -2.39 -2.90 12.80
CA ILE A 135 -1.95 -2.73 14.20
C ILE A 135 -0.54 -3.32 14.39
N TYR A 136 -0.29 -4.53 13.87
CA TYR A 136 1.02 -5.16 13.92
C TYR A 136 2.10 -4.29 13.27
N SER A 137 1.84 -3.77 12.06
CA SER A 137 2.77 -2.89 11.35
C SER A 137 3.08 -1.60 12.14
N LEU A 138 2.09 -1.05 12.85
CA LEU A 138 2.29 0.13 13.69
C LEU A 138 3.21 -0.21 14.88
N VAL A 139 2.98 -1.34 15.54
CA VAL A 139 3.83 -1.80 16.65
C VAL A 139 5.28 -2.04 16.19
N VAL A 140 5.48 -2.72 15.06
CA VAL A 140 6.82 -2.97 14.51
C VAL A 140 7.51 -1.66 14.16
N ASN A 141 6.80 -0.72 13.51
CA ASN A 141 7.37 0.59 13.17
C ASN A 141 7.73 1.42 14.41
N LEU A 142 6.92 1.38 15.48
CA LEU A 142 7.23 2.06 16.74
C LEU A 142 8.51 1.51 17.39
N ILE A 143 8.72 0.20 17.35
CA ILE A 143 9.94 -0.44 17.86
C ILE A 143 11.14 -0.10 16.96
N ALA A 144 10.93 -0.03 15.65
CA ALA A 144 11.98 0.33 14.69
C ALA A 144 12.51 1.76 14.87
N LEU A 145 11.78 2.67 15.54
CA LEU A 145 12.25 4.03 15.85
C LEU A 145 13.50 4.04 16.76
N PHE A 146 13.70 2.99 17.57
CA PHE A 146 14.84 2.91 18.50
C PHE A 146 16.17 2.56 17.82
N VAL A 147 16.15 2.06 16.57
CA VAL A 147 17.36 1.73 15.79
C VAL A 147 17.24 2.36 14.38
N PRO A 148 17.78 3.56 14.16
CA PRO A 148 17.65 4.27 12.90
C PRO A 148 18.21 3.48 11.70
N TYR A 149 17.55 3.57 10.55
CA TYR A 149 17.90 2.99 9.23
C TYR A 149 17.92 1.45 9.13
N VAL A 150 18.60 0.75 10.05
CA VAL A 150 18.65 -0.73 10.03
C VAL A 150 17.35 -1.32 10.55
N GLY A 151 16.80 -0.73 11.63
CA GLY A 151 15.53 -1.16 12.21
C GLY A 151 14.35 -0.97 11.26
N SER A 152 14.32 0.11 10.47
CA SER A 152 13.25 0.37 9.51
C SER A 152 13.28 -0.59 8.32
N ALA A 153 14.46 -0.87 7.75
CA ALA A 153 14.59 -1.81 6.65
C ALA A 153 14.21 -3.25 7.08
N ALA A 154 14.71 -3.70 8.23
CA ALA A 154 14.37 -5.00 8.79
C ALA A 154 12.86 -5.08 9.15
N GLY A 155 12.32 -4.01 9.74
CA GLY A 155 10.90 -3.93 10.09
C GLY A 155 9.98 -4.03 8.88
N LEU A 156 10.31 -3.35 7.77
CA LEU A 156 9.57 -3.44 6.51
C LEU A 156 9.59 -4.87 5.94
N PHE A 157 10.75 -5.50 5.94
CA PHE A 157 10.89 -6.87 5.45
C PHE A 157 10.05 -7.86 6.28
N ILE A 158 10.22 -7.84 7.61
CA ILE A 158 9.50 -8.72 8.53
C ILE A 158 7.99 -8.50 8.40
N THR A 159 7.55 -7.25 8.38
CA THR A 159 6.13 -6.89 8.25
C THR A 159 5.57 -7.37 6.92
N GLY A 160 6.30 -7.16 5.82
CA GLY A 160 5.88 -7.57 4.48
C GLY A 160 5.71 -9.08 4.35
N VAL A 161 6.69 -9.86 4.82
CA VAL A 161 6.62 -11.33 4.79
C VAL A 161 5.45 -11.82 5.64
N THR A 162 5.33 -11.33 6.88
CA THR A 162 4.26 -11.76 7.79
C THR A 162 2.88 -11.40 7.25
N ALA A 163 2.73 -10.20 6.67
CA ALA A 163 1.50 -9.74 6.03
C ALA A 163 1.08 -10.68 4.89
N MET A 164 1.98 -10.95 3.96
CA MET A 164 1.68 -11.80 2.80
C MET A 164 1.39 -13.24 3.21
N THR A 165 2.07 -13.78 4.23
CA THR A 165 1.76 -15.10 4.78
C THR A 165 0.35 -15.13 5.37
N ALA A 166 -0.01 -14.17 6.23
CA ALA A 166 -1.35 -14.15 6.84
C ALA A 166 -2.47 -14.01 5.79
N PHE A 167 -2.29 -13.14 4.80
CA PHE A 167 -3.27 -12.98 3.72
C PHE A 167 -3.33 -14.24 2.83
N GLY A 168 -2.20 -14.89 2.57
CA GLY A 168 -2.13 -16.13 1.81
C GLY A 168 -2.84 -17.29 2.49
N GLU A 169 -2.71 -17.41 3.82
CA GLU A 169 -3.41 -18.42 4.62
C GLU A 169 -4.92 -18.17 4.68
N LEU A 170 -5.34 -16.90 4.70
CA LEU A 170 -6.75 -16.55 4.72
C LEU A 170 -7.43 -16.74 3.35
N TYR A 171 -6.69 -16.57 2.26
CA TYR A 171 -7.26 -16.53 0.91
C TYR A 171 -8.13 -17.74 0.49
N PRO A 172 -7.83 -19.00 0.87
CA PRO A 172 -8.69 -20.16 0.62
C PRO A 172 -10.04 -20.11 1.35
N GLU A 173 -10.15 -19.35 2.45
CA GLU A 173 -11.39 -19.19 3.24
C GLU A 173 -12.30 -18.06 2.71
N LEU A 174 -11.76 -17.22 1.81
CA LEU A 174 -12.45 -16.09 1.16
C LEU A 174 -13.10 -16.48 -0.16
#